data_AF-A0A2I0T2N4-F1
#
_entry.id   AF-A0A2I0T2N4-F1
#
_cell.length_a   1.000
_cell.length_b   1.000
_cell.length_c   1.000
_cell.angle_alpha   90.00
_cell.angle_beta   90.00
_cell.angle_gamma   90.00
#
_symmetry.space_group_name_H-M   'P 1'
#
loop_
_entity.id
_entity.type
_entity.pdbx_description
1 polymer ?
#
loop_
_entity_poly.entity_id
_entity_poly.type
_entity_poly.pdbx_seq_one_letter_code
_entity_poly.pdbx_strand_id
1 'polypeptide(L)'
;MTNEAGAPRLMITHIVNQNFKSYAGEQTLGPFHKRFSCIIGPNGSGKSNVIDSMLFVFGYRAQKIRSKKLSVLIHNSDKHTDIQSCSVEVHFQKIIDKEVINEENIPFPESLKFMLSTCAKRNKGEV
;
A
#
# COMPACT_ATOMS: atom_id res chain seq x y z
N MET A 1 4.01 0.71 24.22
CA MET A 1 4.77 1.55 23.27
C MET A 1 4.99 2.87 23.97
N THR A 2 6.24 3.18 24.32
CA THR A 2 6.59 4.40 25.06
C THR A 2 6.55 5.59 24.09
N ASN A 3 5.68 6.58 24.37
CA ASN A 3 5.61 7.85 23.64
C ASN A 3 6.74 8.79 24.11
N GLU A 4 7.98 8.32 24.07
CA GLU A 4 9.14 9.13 24.43
C GLU A 4 9.62 9.93 23.21
N ALA A 5 9.89 11.22 23.40
CA ALA A 5 10.48 12.06 22.36
C ALA A 5 11.83 11.47 21.91
N GLY A 6 12.01 11.27 20.61
CA GLY A 6 13.20 10.64 20.05
C GLY A 6 13.19 9.10 20.00
N ALA A 7 12.11 8.44 20.43
CA ALA A 7 11.96 7.00 20.24
C ALA A 7 11.79 6.66 18.73
N PRO A 8 12.45 5.60 18.22
CA PRO A 8 12.26 5.18 16.85
C PRO A 8 10.85 4.66 16.58
N ARG A 9 10.22 5.09 15.48
CA ARG A 9 8.93 4.60 15.01
C ARG A 9 8.99 4.11 13.57
N LEU A 10 7.97 3.35 13.18
CA LEU A 10 7.82 2.87 11.82
C LEU A 10 6.98 3.84 10.99
N MET A 11 7.36 4.01 9.73
CA MET A 11 6.65 4.84 8.76
C MET A 11 6.48 4.07 7.45
N ILE A 12 5.30 4.16 6.83
CA ILE A 12 5.10 3.72 5.45
C ILE A 12 5.72 4.76 4.51
N THR A 13 6.56 4.34 3.58
CA THR A 13 7.18 5.24 2.58
C THR A 13 6.35 5.32 1.31
N HIS A 14 5.91 4.17 0.80
CA HIS A 14 5.07 4.05 -0.40
C HIS A 14 4.36 2.68 -0.43
N ILE A 15 3.37 2.55 -1.31
CA ILE A 15 2.65 1.30 -1.58
C ILE A 15 2.76 1.03 -3.08
N VAL A 16 3.18 -0.17 -3.47
CA VAL A 16 3.20 -0.61 -4.88
C VAL A 16 2.03 -1.55 -5.12
N ASN A 17 1.22 -1.27 -6.13
CA ASN A 17 0.10 -2.09 -6.54
C ASN A 17 0.36 -2.64 -7.92
N GLN A 18 0.27 -3.95 -8.09
CA GLN A 18 0.29 -4.58 -9.39
C GLN A 18 -1.09 -5.15 -9.70
N ASN A 19 -1.77 -4.59 -10.70
CA ASN A 19 -3.05 -5.09 -11.20
C ASN A 19 -4.15 -5.24 -10.11
N PHE A 20 -4.19 -4.33 -9.13
CA PHE A 20 -5.11 -4.42 -7.99
C PHE A 20 -6.33 -3.51 -8.17
N LYS A 21 -7.54 -4.09 -8.22
CA LYS A 21 -8.83 -3.40 -8.43
C LYS A 21 -8.80 -2.44 -9.61
N SER A 22 -8.89 -1.12 -9.38
CA SER A 22 -8.84 -0.12 -10.47
C SER A 22 -7.43 0.22 -10.93
N TYR A 23 -6.39 -0.27 -10.25
CA TYR A 23 -4.99 -0.02 -10.60
C TYR A 23 -4.53 -1.05 -11.61
N ALA A 24 -4.53 -0.67 -12.89
CA ALA A 24 -3.97 -1.47 -13.97
C ALA A 24 -2.45 -1.32 -14.02
N GLY A 25 -1.73 -2.43 -14.27
CA GLY A 25 -0.27 -2.44 -14.26
C GLY A 25 0.31 -2.13 -12.88
N GLU A 26 1.55 -1.63 -12.87
CA GLU A 26 2.23 -1.20 -11.66
C GLU A 26 1.85 0.25 -11.33
N GLN A 27 1.35 0.48 -10.12
CA GLN A 27 0.98 1.80 -9.61
C GLN A 27 1.62 2.02 -8.25
N THR A 28 2.52 3.00 -8.16
CA THR A 28 3.15 3.41 -6.92
C THR A 28 2.38 4.56 -6.27
N LEU A 29 1.95 4.36 -5.02
CA LEU A 29 1.27 5.36 -4.20
C LEU A 29 2.25 5.93 -3.17
N GLY A 30 2.50 7.23 -3.24
CA GLY A 30 3.46 7.92 -2.39
C GLY A 30 4.32 8.91 -3.21
N PRO A 31 5.40 9.46 -2.62
CA PRO A 31 5.89 9.17 -1.26
C PRO A 31 4.94 9.69 -0.18
N PHE A 32 4.77 8.91 0.90
CA PHE A 32 4.02 9.34 2.07
C PHE A 32 4.89 10.20 2.98
N HIS A 33 4.28 11.28 3.48
CA HIS A 33 4.94 12.17 4.43
C HIS A 33 4.93 11.57 5.84
N LYS A 34 6.03 11.78 6.57
CA LYS A 34 6.30 11.14 7.86
C LYS A 34 5.27 11.40 8.96
N ARG A 35 4.52 12.49 8.87
CA ARG A 35 3.51 12.86 9.88
C ARG A 35 2.09 12.60 9.40
N PHE A 36 1.76 13.07 8.21
CA PHE A 36 0.39 13.12 7.73
C PHE A 36 0.38 13.22 6.20
N SER A 37 -0.47 12.43 5.55
CA SER A 37 -0.69 12.44 4.12
C SER A 37 -2.20 12.37 3.85
N CYS A 38 -2.69 13.15 2.89
CA CYS A 38 -4.08 13.11 2.45
C CYS A 38 -4.21 12.38 1.11
N ILE A 39 -5.29 11.62 0.95
CA ILE A 39 -5.67 11.00 -0.33
C ILE A 39 -6.89 11.75 -0.86
N ILE A 40 -6.73 12.49 -1.96
CA ILE A 40 -7.77 13.30 -2.58
C ILE A 40 -7.87 13.00 -4.09
N GLY A 41 -8.96 13.42 -4.73
CA GLY A 41 -9.20 13.18 -6.16
C GLY A 41 -10.69 12.99 -6.51
N PRO A 42 -11.04 12.96 -7.82
CA PRO A 42 -12.42 12.90 -8.29
C PRO A 42 -13.10 11.55 -7.96
N ASN A 43 -14.44 11.51 -8.02
CA ASN A 43 -15.19 10.27 -7.81
C ASN A 43 -14.79 9.20 -8.84
N GLY A 44 -14.67 7.95 -8.39
CA GLY A 44 -14.22 6.84 -9.24
C GLY A 44 -12.71 6.73 -9.47
N SER A 45 -11.88 7.67 -8.98
CA SER A 45 -10.43 7.65 -9.21
C SER A 45 -9.63 6.60 -8.43
N GLY A 46 -10.30 5.67 -7.74
CA GLY A 46 -9.64 4.61 -6.98
C GLY A 46 -9.17 4.98 -5.56
N LYS A 47 -9.48 6.16 -5.02
CA LYS A 47 -9.04 6.59 -3.66
C LYS A 47 -9.31 5.55 -2.56
N SER A 48 -10.49 4.94 -2.54
CA SER A 48 -10.84 3.91 -1.57
C SER A 48 -9.99 2.64 -1.73
N ASN A 49 -9.49 2.37 -2.94
CA ASN A 49 -8.63 1.24 -3.21
C ASN A 49 -7.28 1.37 -2.52
N VAL A 50 -6.82 2.59 -2.16
CA VAL A 50 -5.61 2.77 -1.34
C VAL A 50 -5.77 2.08 0.03
N ILE A 51 -6.93 2.24 0.68
CA ILE A 51 -7.24 1.57 1.94
C ILE A 51 -7.44 0.07 1.70
N ASP A 52 -8.10 -0.33 0.61
CA ASP A 52 -8.25 -1.74 0.28
C ASP A 52 -6.89 -2.44 0.05
N SER A 53 -5.92 -1.77 -0.55
CA SER A 53 -4.54 -2.26 -0.72
C SER A 53 -3.88 -2.53 0.63
N MET A 54 -4.00 -1.59 1.58
CA MET A 54 -3.47 -1.79 2.94
C MET A 54 -4.18 -2.93 3.68
N LEU A 55 -5.51 -3.03 3.57
CA LEU A 55 -6.28 -4.12 4.19
C LEU A 55 -5.93 -5.48 3.61
N PHE A 56 -5.64 -5.53 2.31
CA PHE A 56 -5.20 -6.74 1.62
C PHE A 56 -3.83 -7.21 2.12
N VAL A 57 -2.89 -6.30 2.37
CA VAL A 57 -1.54 -6.64 2.87
C VAL A 57 -1.53 -7.00 4.36
N PHE A 58 -2.25 -6.27 5.21
CA PHE A 58 -2.19 -6.47 6.67
C PHE A 58 -3.17 -7.51 7.23
N GLY A 59 -3.87 -8.24 6.38
CA GLY A 59 -4.57 -9.45 6.81
C GLY A 59 -5.88 -9.21 7.56
N TYR A 60 -6.78 -8.43 6.97
CA TYR A 60 -8.20 -8.66 7.23
C TYR A 60 -8.66 -9.76 6.27
N ARG A 61 -9.22 -10.87 6.79
CA ARG A 61 -9.75 -12.01 6.00
C ARG A 61 -10.33 -11.51 4.69
N ALA A 62 -9.98 -12.10 3.55
CA ALA A 62 -10.50 -11.69 2.23
C ALA A 62 -12.04 -11.55 2.22
N GLN A 63 -12.75 -12.33 3.05
CA GLN A 63 -14.19 -12.27 3.30
C GLN A 63 -14.72 -10.93 3.85
N LYS A 64 -13.86 -10.10 4.43
CA LYS A 64 -14.19 -8.79 5.02
C LYS A 64 -13.54 -7.61 4.28
N ILE A 65 -12.66 -7.86 3.33
CA ILE A 65 -12.50 -6.92 2.21
C ILE A 65 -13.88 -6.88 1.54
N ARG A 66 -14.32 -5.73 1.05
CA ARG A 66 -15.70 -5.46 0.56
C ARG A 66 -16.23 -6.44 -0.50
N SER A 67 -15.45 -7.43 -0.91
CA SER A 67 -15.74 -8.40 -1.96
C SER A 67 -15.47 -9.83 -1.49
N LYS A 68 -16.50 -10.70 -1.53
CA LYS A 68 -16.43 -12.10 -1.09
C LYS A 68 -15.58 -13.02 -1.99
N LYS A 69 -15.22 -12.57 -3.20
CA LYS A 69 -14.44 -13.33 -4.19
C LYS A 69 -13.07 -12.68 -4.41
N LEU A 70 -12.02 -13.49 -4.39
CA LEU A 70 -10.63 -13.04 -4.60
C LEU A 70 -10.43 -12.42 -5.99
N SER A 71 -11.14 -12.91 -7.00
CA SER A 71 -11.10 -12.39 -8.38
C SER A 71 -11.48 -10.91 -8.49
N VAL A 72 -12.29 -10.38 -7.57
CA VAL A 72 -12.67 -8.95 -7.55
C VAL A 72 -11.52 -8.04 -7.12
N LEU A 73 -10.48 -8.59 -6.48
CA LEU A 73 -9.26 -7.85 -6.16
C LEU A 73 -8.34 -7.68 -7.37
N ILE A 74 -8.50 -8.53 -8.38
CA ILE A 74 -7.67 -8.52 -9.59
C ILE A 74 -8.28 -7.57 -10.61
N HIS A 75 -7.47 -6.69 -11.19
CA HIS A 75 -7.91 -5.74 -12.20
C HIS A 75 -8.60 -6.45 -13.35
N ASN A 76 -9.71 -5.88 -13.80
CA ASN A 76 -10.48 -6.36 -14.93
C ASN A 76 -11.06 -5.16 -15.68
N SER A 77 -10.67 -4.98 -16.93
CA SER A 77 -11.20 -3.94 -17.82
C SER A 77 -11.10 -4.39 -19.28
N ASP A 78 -11.85 -3.73 -20.17
CA ASP A 78 -11.86 -4.06 -21.60
C ASP A 78 -10.48 -3.90 -22.26
N LYS A 79 -9.60 -3.06 -21.68
CA LYS A 79 -8.22 -2.88 -22.15
C LYS A 79 -7.25 -3.94 -21.62
N HIS A 80 -7.63 -4.66 -20.57
CA HIS A 80 -6.79 -5.61 -19.86
C HIS A 80 -7.60 -6.84 -19.45
N THR A 81 -7.91 -7.70 -20.42
CA THR A 81 -8.88 -8.80 -20.28
C THR A 81 -8.30 -10.08 -19.67
N ASP A 82 -6.98 -10.27 -19.66
CA ASP A 82 -6.33 -11.55 -19.28
C ASP A 82 -5.42 -11.46 -18.03
N ILE A 83 -5.78 -10.62 -17.06
CA ILE A 83 -5.03 -10.53 -15.81
C ILE A 83 -5.40 -11.67 -14.86
N GLN A 84 -4.42 -12.53 -14.57
CA GLN A 84 -4.58 -13.72 -13.73
C GLN A 84 -4.19 -13.53 -12.26
N SER A 85 -3.52 -12.43 -11.93
CA SER A 85 -3.02 -12.17 -10.58
C SER A 85 -2.84 -10.69 -10.29
N CYS A 86 -2.87 -10.37 -8.99
CA CYS A 86 -2.48 -9.07 -8.48
C CYS A 86 -1.54 -9.23 -7.28
N SER A 87 -0.75 -8.19 -7.01
CA SER A 87 0.02 -8.07 -5.77
C SER A 87 -0.06 -6.65 -5.22
N VAL A 88 0.14 -6.54 -3.91
CA VAL A 88 0.29 -5.26 -3.23
C VAL A 88 1.46 -5.37 -2.28
N GLU A 89 2.29 -4.34 -2.26
CA GLU A 89 3.47 -4.20 -1.42
C GLU A 89 3.36 -2.93 -0.60
N VAL A 90 3.54 -3.02 0.71
CA VAL A 90 3.69 -1.85 1.58
C VAL A 90 5.11 -1.77 2.07
N HIS A 91 5.78 -0.67 1.72
CA HIS A 91 7.18 -0.41 2.05
C HIS A 91 7.29 0.44 3.29
N PHE A 92 8.09 -0.02 4.25
CA PHE A 92 8.30 0.62 5.53
C PHE A 92 9.74 1.07 5.73
N GLN A 93 9.90 2.09 6.55
CA GLN A 93 11.19 2.56 7.04
C GLN A 93 11.08 2.93 8.51
N LYS A 94 12.09 2.56 9.30
CA LYS A 94 12.24 3.03 10.68
C LYS A 94 12.80 4.45 10.68
N ILE A 95 12.17 5.35 11.41
CA ILE A 95 12.56 6.76 11.52
C ILE A 95 12.63 7.20 12.98
N ILE A 96 13.38 8.26 13.26
CA ILE A 96 13.35 8.98 14.54
C ILE A 96 12.91 10.40 14.24
N ASP A 97 11.87 10.87 14.94
CA ASP A 97 11.46 12.26 14.85
C ASP A 97 12.47 13.11 15.62
N LYS A 98 13.33 13.85 14.90
CA LYS A 98 14.11 14.93 15.50
C LYS A 98 13.19 16.12 15.72
N GLU A 99 13.20 16.69 16.92
CA GLU A 99 12.63 18.02 17.15
C GLU A 99 13.38 19.01 16.25
N VAL A 100 12.62 19.87 15.59
CA VAL A 100 13.09 20.68 14.47
C VAL A 100 14.09 21.71 14.97
N ILE A 101 15.38 21.52 14.66
CA ILE A 101 16.33 22.63 14.52
C ILE A 101 16.93 22.51 13.12
N ASN A 102 16.36 23.29 12.21
CA ASN A 102 16.85 23.65 10.88
C ASN A 102 17.03 22.52 9.86
N GLU A 103 16.51 22.80 8.68
CA GLU A 103 16.31 21.90 7.55
C GLU A 103 17.62 21.33 7.00
N GLU A 104 18.01 20.15 7.46
CA GLU A 104 18.62 19.14 6.61
C GLU A 104 18.04 17.78 7.01
N ASN A 105 17.19 17.20 6.15
CA ASN A 105 16.80 15.80 6.28
C ASN A 105 18.04 14.94 6.00
N ILE A 106 18.96 14.82 6.96
CA ILE A 106 20.06 13.87 6.88
C ILE A 106 19.39 12.48 6.80
N PRO A 107 19.49 11.77 5.66
CA PRO A 107 18.90 10.45 5.53
C PRO A 107 19.51 9.58 6.61
N PHE A 108 18.66 8.95 7.44
CA PHE A 108 19.13 7.88 8.31
C PHE A 108 19.86 6.85 7.43
N PRO A 109 21.05 6.36 7.84
CA PRO A 109 21.87 5.46 7.04
C PRO A 109 21.11 4.16 6.77
N GLU A 110 20.57 3.97 5.55
CA GLU A 110 19.84 2.79 5.03
C GLU A 110 18.96 2.00 6.03
N SER A 111 18.53 2.63 7.13
CA SER A 111 18.31 1.89 8.36
C SER A 111 16.96 1.20 8.30
N LEU A 112 17.01 -0.12 8.10
CA LEU A 112 15.91 -1.06 8.21
C LEU A 112 14.70 -0.66 7.34
N LYS A 113 14.89 -0.77 6.04
CA LYS A 113 13.78 -0.87 5.08
C LYS A 113 13.26 -2.30 5.09
N PHE A 114 11.95 -2.46 5.14
CA PHE A 114 11.32 -3.77 4.91
C PHE A 114 9.98 -3.58 4.23
N MET A 115 9.49 -4.68 3.65
CA MET A 115 8.27 -4.68 2.86
C MET A 115 7.38 -5.83 3.29
N LEU A 116 6.08 -5.57 3.37
CA LEU A 116 5.06 -6.60 3.47
C LEU A 116 4.36 -6.70 2.12
N SER A 117 4.25 -7.92 1.58
CA SER A 117 3.65 -8.17 0.28
C SER A 117 2.56 -9.24 0.39
N THR A 118 1.49 -9.09 -0.38
CA THR A 118 0.45 -10.11 -0.54
C THR A 118 0.11 -10.25 -2.02
N CYS A 119 -0.04 -11.50 -2.48
CA CYS A 119 -0.42 -11.82 -3.84
C CYS A 119 -1.69 -12.66 -3.88
N ALA A 120 -2.55 -12.39 -4.86
CA ALA A 120 -3.73 -13.16 -5.18
C ALA A 120 -3.66 -13.63 -6.63
N LYS A 121 -4.10 -14.86 -6.89
CA LYS A 121 -4.18 -15.47 -8.22
C LYS A 121 -5.58 -16.03 -8.44
N ARG A 122 -6.10 -15.95 -9.66
CA ARG A 122 -7.32 -16.67 -10.04
C ARG A 122 -7.05 -18.17 -9.96
N ASN A 123 -7.99 -18.94 -9.40
CA ASN A 123 -7.92 -20.39 -9.48
C ASN A 123 -8.24 -20.83 -10.91
N LYS A 124 -7.48 -21.78 -11.47
CA LYS A 124 -7.82 -22.42 -12.74
C LYS A 124 -9.18 -23.11 -12.60
N GLY A 125 -10.25 -22.47 -13.07
CA GLY A 125 -11.62 -22.99 -12.99
C GLY A 125 -12.70 -21.93 -12.76
N GLU A 126 -12.36 -20.71 -12.36
CA GLU A 126 -13.30 -19.60 -12.30
C GLU A 126 -13.21 -18.78 -13.60
N VAL A 127 -13.96 -19.21 -14.62
CA VAL A 127 -14.35 -18.36 -15.76
C VAL A 127 -15.58 -17.57 -15.36
#